data_AF-A0A3S4UNF0-F1
#
_entry.id   AF-A0A3S4UNF0-F1
#
_cell.length_a   1.000
_cell.length_b   1.000
_cell.length_c   1.000
_cell.angle_alpha   90.00
_cell.angle_beta   90.00
_cell.angle_gamma   90.00
#
_symmetry.space_group_name_H-M   'P 1'
#
loop_
_entity.id
_entity.type
_entity.pdbx_description
1 polymer ?
#
loop_
_entity_poly.entity_id
_entity_poly.type
_entity_poly.pdbx_seq_one_letter_code
_entity_poly.pdbx_strand_id
1 'polypeptide(L)'
;MLVRFTHWGKQFWMFAGGYLSPKRSIKPLLFFLLIVAFTLVSVRISLVNSTWFNNTYTSLQEFNIPVFWQQMGLFGGIVASALLNLLVSYYIEQRFVIDWITWLNDELANKWMTNRAYYKTQYLSANLDNPDQRIQQDIQSYVKTTLSLSTGVIDAVTSIISYSILLWGLAGPMMVFGVNIPHMMVYLVFAYVILTTFIAFRLGRPLIALNFANERLNANYRYSLIRIKEYAESIAFYAGEKVEQNLLYRQFRAIIANMWDLVFRMLNSQAST
;
A
#
# COMPACT_ATOMS: atom_id res chain seq x y z
N MET A 1 17.53 5.83 10.35
CA MET A 1 18.62 5.83 9.33
C MET A 1 18.13 6.19 7.93
N LEU A 2 17.04 5.60 7.41
CA LEU A 2 16.54 5.86 6.03
C LEU A 2 16.22 7.34 5.71
N VAL A 3 15.66 8.10 6.65
CA VAL A 3 15.32 9.53 6.47
C VAL A 3 16.51 10.41 6.09
N ARG A 4 17.74 10.06 6.47
CA ARG A 4 18.93 10.86 6.14
C ARG A 4 19.52 10.56 4.77
N PHE A 5 19.32 9.34 4.25
CA PHE A 5 20.02 8.84 3.06
C PHE A 5 19.18 8.84 1.78
N THR A 6 17.85 8.92 1.87
CA THR A 6 16.98 8.95 0.67
C THR A 6 16.28 10.30 0.51
N HIS A 7 16.18 10.79 -0.74
CA HIS A 7 15.46 12.02 -1.05
C HIS A 7 13.99 11.94 -0.60
N TRP A 8 13.34 10.82 -0.89
CA TRP A 8 11.97 10.55 -0.46
C TRP A 8 11.81 10.52 1.07
N GLY A 9 12.79 9.97 1.81
CA GLY A 9 12.75 9.94 3.27
C GLY A 9 12.82 11.32 3.91
N LYS A 10 13.56 12.27 3.30
CA LYS A 10 13.58 13.67 3.74
C LYS A 10 12.24 14.37 3.48
N GLN A 11 11.65 14.14 2.29
CA GLN A 11 10.32 14.68 1.94
C GLN A 11 9.25 14.15 2.88
N PHE A 12 9.26 12.85 3.18
CA PHE A 12 8.39 12.22 4.17
C PHE A 12 8.50 12.90 5.55
N TRP A 13 9.73 13.07 6.04
CA TRP A 13 9.95 13.64 7.36
C TRP A 13 9.57 15.12 7.45
N MET A 14 9.57 15.85 6.33
CA MET A 14 9.11 17.23 6.29
C MET A 14 7.62 17.38 6.63
N PHE A 15 6.78 16.41 6.23
CA PHE A 15 5.34 16.40 6.52
C PHE A 15 4.99 15.62 7.80
N ALA A 16 5.64 14.48 8.03
CA ALA A 16 5.38 13.65 9.20
C ALA A 16 6.04 14.17 10.48
N GLY A 17 7.20 14.83 10.36
CA GLY A 17 8.02 15.25 11.49
C GLY A 17 7.34 16.26 12.40
N GLY A 18 6.49 17.14 11.88
CA GLY A 18 5.75 18.10 12.71
C GLY A 18 4.64 17.44 13.54
N TYR A 19 3.96 16.43 13.02
CA TYR A 19 2.91 15.68 13.73
C TYR A 19 3.50 14.72 14.76
N LEU A 20 4.55 13.98 14.38
CA LEU A 20 5.19 12.95 15.20
C LEU A 20 6.26 13.50 16.15
N SER A 21 6.52 14.81 16.16
CA SER A 21 7.53 15.41 17.03
C SER A 21 7.10 15.35 18.50
N PRO A 22 7.91 14.73 19.39
CA PRO A 22 7.63 14.69 20.82
C PRO A 22 7.71 16.08 21.48
N LYS A 23 8.27 17.09 20.80
CA LYS A 23 8.32 18.47 21.30
C LYS A 23 6.94 19.13 21.37
N ARG A 24 5.97 18.65 20.60
CA ARG A 24 4.59 19.18 20.60
C ARG A 24 3.68 18.36 21.50
N SER A 25 3.67 17.04 21.31
CA SER A 25 2.83 16.13 22.09
C SER A 25 3.34 14.71 21.95
N ILE A 26 3.30 13.95 23.04
CA ILE A 26 3.62 12.51 23.02
C ILE A 26 2.44 11.65 22.55
N LYS A 27 1.22 12.23 22.49
CA LYS A 27 -0.01 11.50 22.17
C LYS A 27 0.07 10.79 20.80
N PRO A 28 0.50 11.41 19.69
CA PRO A 28 0.58 10.74 18.40
C PRO A 28 1.52 9.52 18.42
N LEU A 29 2.62 9.62 19.18
CA LEU A 29 3.59 8.53 19.30
C LEU A 29 3.02 7.37 20.13
N LEU A 30 2.30 7.66 21.20
CA LEU A 30 1.58 6.64 21.98
C LEU A 30 0.48 5.96 21.17
N PHE A 31 -0.31 6.72 20.40
CA PHE A 31 -1.31 6.15 19.50
C PHE A 31 -0.67 5.28 18.43
N PHE A 32 0.44 5.71 17.84
CA PHE A 32 1.17 4.89 16.88
C PHE A 32 1.70 3.59 17.52
N LEU A 33 2.30 3.66 18.71
CA LEU A 33 2.73 2.46 19.45
C LEU A 33 1.56 1.54 19.78
N LEU A 34 0.39 2.08 20.10
CA LEU A 34 -0.81 1.30 20.33
C LEU A 34 -1.25 0.56 19.06
N ILE A 35 -1.24 1.25 17.89
CA ILE A 35 -1.51 0.61 16.59
C ILE A 35 -0.53 -0.55 16.36
N VAL A 36 0.77 -0.31 16.56
CA VAL A 36 1.80 -1.36 16.43
C VAL A 36 1.50 -2.55 17.36
N ALA A 37 1.14 -2.30 18.62
CA ALA A 37 0.80 -3.38 19.55
C ALA A 37 -0.39 -4.21 19.06
N PHE A 38 -1.45 -3.58 18.54
CA PHE A 38 -2.60 -4.26 17.97
C PHE A 38 -2.27 -5.05 16.69
N THR A 39 -1.37 -4.54 15.85
CA THR A 39 -0.83 -5.30 14.71
C THR A 39 -0.09 -6.56 15.19
N LEU A 40 0.76 -6.45 16.22
CA LEU A 40 1.47 -7.61 16.78
C LEU A 40 0.52 -8.63 17.42
N VAL A 41 -0.55 -8.17 18.09
CA VAL A 41 -1.61 -9.05 18.62
C VAL A 41 -2.32 -9.77 17.48
N SER A 42 -2.59 -9.10 16.36
CA SER A 42 -3.19 -9.74 15.17
C SER A 42 -2.33 -10.90 14.66
N VAL A 43 -1.02 -10.68 14.50
CA VAL A 43 -0.07 -11.74 14.11
C VAL A 43 -0.09 -12.88 15.12
N ARG A 44 -0.10 -12.58 16.43
CA ARG A 44 -0.16 -13.61 17.47
C ARG A 44 -1.45 -14.43 17.41
N ILE A 45 -2.60 -13.80 17.19
CA ILE A 45 -3.88 -14.50 17.00
C ILE A 45 -3.79 -15.42 15.78
N SER A 46 -3.17 -14.96 14.69
CA SER A 46 -2.96 -15.77 13.49
C SER A 46 -2.11 -17.03 13.76
N LEU A 47 -1.05 -16.93 14.56
CA LEU A 47 -0.25 -18.10 14.98
C LEU A 47 -1.07 -19.07 15.84
N VAL A 48 -1.83 -18.55 16.80
CA VAL A 48 -2.72 -19.36 17.65
C VAL A 48 -3.72 -20.10 16.78
N ASN A 49 -4.30 -19.43 15.78
CA ASN A 49 -5.19 -20.04 14.80
C ASN A 49 -4.50 -21.15 13.99
N SER A 50 -3.25 -20.95 13.56
CA SER A 50 -2.47 -22.00 12.88
C SER A 50 -2.23 -23.22 13.78
N THR A 51 -1.91 -23.03 15.06
CA THR A 51 -1.77 -24.16 16.01
C THR A 51 -3.10 -24.84 16.31
N TRP A 52 -4.20 -24.08 16.38
CA TRP A 52 -5.55 -24.62 16.54
C TRP A 52 -5.95 -25.50 15.36
N PHE A 53 -5.63 -25.10 14.13
CA PHE A 53 -5.84 -25.95 12.95
C PHE A 53 -5.12 -27.28 13.08
N ASN A 54 -3.83 -27.27 13.44
CA ASN A 54 -3.06 -28.49 13.63
C ASN A 54 -3.71 -29.42 14.67
N ASN A 55 -4.04 -28.90 15.86
CA ASN A 55 -4.67 -29.68 16.93
C ASN A 55 -6.05 -30.23 16.54
N THR A 56 -6.83 -29.46 15.78
CA THR A 56 -8.15 -29.89 15.31
C THR A 56 -8.04 -31.00 14.26
N TYR A 57 -7.08 -30.91 13.35
CA TYR A 57 -6.81 -32.01 12.40
C TYR A 57 -6.32 -33.26 13.11
N THR A 58 -5.42 -33.14 14.10
CA THR A 58 -4.96 -34.29 14.88
C THR A 58 -6.10 -34.96 15.64
N SER A 59 -7.00 -34.19 16.28
CA SER A 59 -8.14 -34.77 17.00
C SER A 59 -9.12 -35.50 16.07
N LEU A 60 -9.29 -35.02 14.83
CA LEU A 60 -10.06 -35.71 13.79
C LEU A 60 -9.38 -37.00 13.33
N GLN A 61 -8.05 -36.98 13.12
CA GLN A 61 -7.27 -38.14 12.70
C GLN A 61 -7.31 -39.26 13.77
N GLU A 62 -7.22 -38.88 15.04
CA GLU A 62 -7.27 -39.81 16.17
C GLU A 62 -8.69 -40.16 16.61
N PHE A 63 -9.72 -39.63 15.94
CA PHE A 63 -11.14 -39.79 16.32
C PHE A 63 -11.45 -39.41 17.78
N ASN A 64 -10.73 -38.43 18.34
CA ASN A 64 -10.87 -38.00 19.73
C ASN A 64 -12.02 -36.98 19.88
N ILE A 65 -13.24 -37.49 20.02
CA ILE A 65 -14.48 -36.70 20.09
C ILE A 65 -14.45 -35.63 21.22
N PRO A 66 -14.01 -35.93 22.45
CA PRO A 66 -13.95 -34.92 23.51
C PRO A 66 -13.02 -33.75 23.19
N VAL A 67 -11.81 -34.03 22.67
CA VAL A 67 -10.84 -32.99 22.31
C VAL A 67 -11.37 -32.15 21.15
N PHE A 68 -12.05 -32.76 20.18
CA PHE A 68 -12.68 -32.05 19.07
C PHE A 68 -13.67 -30.98 19.57
N TRP A 69 -14.60 -31.33 20.46
CA TRP A 69 -15.56 -30.36 21.01
C TRP A 69 -14.89 -29.27 21.85
N GLN A 70 -13.81 -29.60 22.57
CA GLN A 70 -13.00 -28.59 23.25
C GLN A 70 -12.36 -27.61 22.26
N GLN A 71 -11.80 -28.10 21.14
CA GLN A 71 -11.26 -27.24 20.08
C GLN A 71 -12.33 -26.36 19.45
N MET A 72 -13.58 -26.84 19.29
CA MET A 72 -14.69 -26.01 18.80
C MET A 72 -15.03 -24.86 19.76
N GLY A 73 -14.99 -25.11 21.08
CA GLY A 73 -15.14 -24.05 22.08
C GLY A 73 -14.01 -23.01 22.01
N LEU A 74 -12.76 -23.47 21.90
CA LEU A 74 -11.59 -22.59 21.76
C LEU A 74 -11.65 -21.77 20.47
N PHE A 75 -12.16 -22.34 19.38
CA PHE A 75 -12.35 -21.64 18.11
C PHE A 75 -13.24 -20.40 18.28
N GLY A 76 -14.34 -20.53 19.03
CA GLY A 76 -15.20 -19.38 19.35
C GLY A 76 -14.45 -18.25 20.04
N GLY A 77 -13.56 -18.57 20.98
CA GLY A 77 -12.70 -17.60 21.65
C GLY A 77 -11.67 -16.95 20.71
N ILE A 78 -11.05 -17.74 19.83
CA ILE A 78 -10.10 -17.23 18.84
C ILE A 78 -10.81 -16.26 17.88
N VAL A 79 -11.95 -16.65 17.32
CA VAL A 79 -12.74 -15.82 16.41
C VAL A 79 -13.21 -14.54 17.10
N ALA A 80 -13.73 -14.63 18.32
CA ALA A 80 -14.15 -13.45 19.09
C ALA A 80 -12.97 -12.49 19.34
N SER A 81 -11.81 -13.02 19.72
CA SER A 81 -10.60 -12.21 19.92
C SER A 81 -10.10 -11.58 18.61
N ALA A 82 -10.16 -12.30 17.50
CA ALA A 82 -9.77 -11.80 16.18
C ALA A 82 -10.69 -10.67 15.72
N LEU A 83 -12.00 -10.84 15.86
CA LEU A 83 -13.00 -9.82 15.53
C LEU A 83 -12.86 -8.57 16.40
N LEU A 84 -12.67 -8.75 17.71
CA LEU A 84 -12.44 -7.63 18.62
C LEU A 84 -11.16 -6.87 18.25
N ASN A 85 -10.07 -7.59 18.01
CA ASN A 85 -8.81 -6.99 17.58
C ASN A 85 -8.99 -6.23 16.26
N LEU A 86 -9.68 -6.81 15.27
CA LEU A 86 -9.95 -6.18 13.98
C LEU A 86 -10.73 -4.86 14.14
N LEU A 87 -11.85 -4.88 14.87
CA LEU A 87 -12.70 -3.70 15.05
C LEU A 87 -12.00 -2.59 15.84
N VAL A 88 -11.29 -2.95 16.91
CA VAL A 88 -10.56 -1.99 17.74
C VAL A 88 -9.38 -1.40 16.97
N SER A 89 -8.60 -2.23 16.26
CA SER A 89 -7.50 -1.76 15.41
C SER A 89 -8.00 -0.79 14.35
N TYR A 90 -9.08 -1.15 13.65
CA TYR A 90 -9.70 -0.30 12.64
C TYR A 90 -10.10 1.06 13.21
N TYR A 91 -10.78 1.07 14.37
CA TYR A 91 -11.18 2.32 15.02
C TYR A 91 -9.97 3.20 15.40
N ILE A 92 -8.94 2.61 16.01
CA ILE A 92 -7.73 3.34 16.45
C ILE A 92 -6.98 3.90 15.23
N GLU A 93 -6.83 3.11 14.17
CA GLU A 93 -6.20 3.54 12.92
C GLU A 93 -6.98 4.70 12.27
N GLN A 94 -8.31 4.58 12.13
CA GLN A 94 -9.13 5.65 11.57
C GLN A 94 -9.05 6.93 12.40
N ARG A 95 -9.08 6.81 13.73
CA ARG A 95 -8.92 7.97 14.61
C ARG A 95 -7.57 8.64 14.41
N PHE A 96 -6.48 7.88 14.36
CA PHE A 96 -5.15 8.41 14.10
C PHE A 96 -5.04 9.09 12.73
N VAL A 97 -5.62 8.49 11.69
CA VAL A 97 -5.69 9.07 10.34
C VAL A 97 -6.43 10.40 10.34
N ILE A 98 -7.62 10.46 10.96
CA ILE A 98 -8.44 11.68 11.03
C ILE A 98 -7.69 12.79 11.78
N ASP A 99 -7.11 12.47 12.94
CA ASP A 99 -6.36 13.44 13.75
C ASP A 99 -5.13 13.97 13.00
N TRP A 100 -4.44 13.12 12.25
CA TRP A 100 -3.27 13.54 11.45
C TRP A 100 -3.68 14.37 10.23
N ILE A 101 -4.71 13.96 9.49
CA ILE A 101 -5.24 14.74 8.35
C ILE A 101 -5.67 16.13 8.81
N THR A 102 -6.42 16.22 9.91
CA THR A 102 -6.89 17.49 10.48
C THR A 102 -5.71 18.40 10.79
N TRP A 103 -4.70 17.87 11.48
CA TRP A 103 -3.52 18.67 11.80
C TRP A 103 -2.75 19.12 10.55
N LEU A 104 -2.52 18.23 9.59
CA LEU A 104 -1.75 18.55 8.39
C LEU A 104 -2.48 19.59 7.53
N ASN A 105 -3.82 19.48 7.45
CA ASN A 105 -4.67 20.45 6.79
C ASN A 105 -4.52 21.84 7.42
N ASP A 106 -4.65 21.95 8.74
CA ASP A 106 -4.53 23.23 9.44
C ASP A 106 -3.14 23.86 9.24
N GLU A 107 -2.08 23.06 9.35
CA GLU A 107 -0.70 23.51 9.16
C GLU A 107 -0.47 24.04 7.73
N LEU A 108 -0.94 23.32 6.71
CA LEU A 108 -0.74 23.69 5.32
C LEU A 108 -1.64 24.86 4.89
N ALA A 109 -2.89 24.89 5.34
CA ALA A 109 -3.80 26.01 5.11
C ALA A 109 -3.26 27.30 5.74
N ASN A 110 -2.77 27.24 6.99
CA ASN A 110 -2.15 28.39 7.65
C ASN A 110 -0.91 28.89 6.90
N LYS A 111 -0.03 27.98 6.44
CA LYS A 111 1.14 28.36 5.64
C LYS A 111 0.76 28.99 4.30
N TRP A 112 -0.29 28.49 3.65
CA TRP A 112 -0.76 29.01 2.37
C TRP A 112 -1.39 30.41 2.51
N MET A 113 -2.09 30.68 3.61
CA MET A 113 -2.67 31.99 3.91
C MET A 113 -1.64 33.02 4.43
N THR A 114 -0.55 32.55 5.04
CA THR A 114 0.47 33.43 5.63
C THR A 114 1.29 34.16 4.54
N ASN A 115 1.63 35.43 4.80
CA ASN A 115 2.49 36.25 3.94
C ASN A 115 2.03 36.34 2.47
N ARG A 116 0.71 36.25 2.25
CA ARG A 116 0.07 36.22 0.93
C ARG A 116 0.68 35.14 0.02
N ALA A 117 1.09 34.00 0.59
CA ALA A 117 1.69 32.92 -0.16
C ALA A 117 0.76 32.44 -1.28
N TYR A 118 -0.55 32.33 -1.04
CA TYR A 118 -1.56 32.03 -2.06
C TYR A 118 -1.48 32.92 -3.32
N TYR A 119 -1.18 34.21 -3.15
CA TYR A 119 -1.02 35.15 -4.26
C TYR A 119 0.36 35.01 -4.90
N LYS A 120 1.42 34.92 -4.09
CA LYS A 120 2.80 34.80 -4.58
C LYS A 120 3.01 33.52 -5.38
N THR A 121 2.39 32.41 -4.99
CA THR A 121 2.46 31.13 -5.70
C THR A 121 1.85 31.16 -7.09
N GLN A 122 0.98 32.14 -7.40
CA GLN A 122 0.44 32.33 -8.73
C GLN A 122 1.48 32.90 -9.73
N TYR A 123 2.48 33.63 -9.23
CA TYR A 123 3.51 34.29 -10.06
C TYR A 123 4.88 33.59 -9.98
N LEU A 124 5.16 32.86 -8.89
CA LEU A 124 6.37 32.07 -8.71
C LEU A 124 6.27 30.70 -9.40
N SER A 125 6.41 30.71 -10.73
CA SER A 125 6.86 29.59 -11.59
C SER A 125 5.99 28.31 -11.69
N ALA A 126 6.04 27.74 -12.90
CA ALA A 126 5.31 26.58 -13.45
C ALA A 126 5.45 25.22 -12.72
N ASN A 127 5.90 25.17 -11.46
CA ASN A 127 6.18 23.93 -10.73
C ASN A 127 5.22 23.63 -9.57
N LEU A 128 4.30 24.55 -9.25
CA LEU A 128 3.33 24.35 -8.16
C LEU A 128 1.90 24.20 -8.71
N ASP A 129 1.67 23.15 -9.50
CA ASP A 129 0.33 22.84 -9.99
C ASP A 129 -0.60 22.39 -8.84
N ASN A 130 -1.79 22.99 -8.83
CA ASN A 130 -2.99 22.65 -8.04
C ASN A 130 -2.78 22.57 -6.51
N PRO A 131 -2.49 23.70 -5.83
CA PRO A 131 -2.37 23.72 -4.36
C PRO A 131 -3.68 23.31 -3.66
N ASP A 132 -4.83 23.57 -4.27
CA ASP A 132 -6.15 23.11 -3.84
C ASP A 132 -6.25 21.58 -3.81
N GLN A 133 -5.85 20.91 -4.90
CA GLN A 133 -5.82 19.45 -4.97
C GLN A 133 -4.86 18.86 -3.93
N ARG A 134 -3.68 19.47 -3.76
CA ARG A 134 -2.68 19.02 -2.80
C ARG A 134 -3.18 19.07 -1.37
N ILE A 135 -3.81 20.18 -0.96
CA ILE A 135 -4.33 20.34 0.40
C ILE A 135 -5.54 19.42 0.61
N GLN A 136 -6.44 19.31 -0.36
CA GLN A 136 -7.68 18.55 -0.18
C GLN A 136 -7.48 17.03 -0.30
N GLN A 137 -6.82 16.57 -1.35
CA GLN A 137 -6.77 15.14 -1.74
C GLN A 137 -5.45 14.50 -1.35
N ASP A 138 -4.33 15.15 -1.67
CA ASP A 138 -3.02 14.53 -1.48
C ASP A 138 -2.67 14.37 0.00
N ILE A 139 -3.08 15.28 0.89
CA ILE A 139 -2.96 15.11 2.35
C ILE A 139 -3.60 13.81 2.81
N GLN A 140 -4.83 13.54 2.36
CA GLN A 140 -5.58 12.36 2.79
C GLN A 140 -4.92 11.08 2.28
N SER A 141 -4.52 11.08 1.00
CA SER A 141 -3.82 9.95 0.39
C SER A 141 -2.49 9.69 1.09
N TYR A 142 -1.70 10.75 1.31
CA TYR A 142 -0.41 10.69 1.99
C TYR A 142 -0.51 10.04 3.37
N VAL A 143 -1.42 10.51 4.23
CA VAL A 143 -1.57 9.98 5.59
C VAL A 143 -2.04 8.52 5.56
N LYS A 144 -3.07 8.20 4.76
CA LYS A 144 -3.63 6.84 4.67
C LYS A 144 -2.60 5.83 4.14
N THR A 145 -1.94 6.15 3.03
CA THR A 145 -0.92 5.30 2.44
C THR A 145 0.29 5.15 3.36
N THR A 146 0.72 6.23 4.02
CA THR A 146 1.82 6.19 4.99
C THR A 146 1.53 5.21 6.13
N LEU A 147 0.36 5.34 6.76
CA LEU A 147 0.00 4.48 7.88
C LEU A 147 -0.11 3.03 7.42
N SER A 148 -0.82 2.78 6.32
CA SER A 148 -1.02 1.44 5.75
C SER A 148 0.30 0.76 5.37
N LEU A 149 1.23 1.47 4.73
CA LEU A 149 2.55 0.93 4.43
C LEU A 149 3.34 0.64 5.71
N SER A 150 3.26 1.53 6.71
CA SER A 150 3.99 1.37 7.96
C SER A 150 3.50 0.15 8.75
N THR A 151 2.19 0.02 8.93
CA THR A 151 1.59 -1.14 9.62
C THR A 151 1.75 -2.42 8.81
N GLY A 152 1.59 -2.35 7.48
CA GLY A 152 1.78 -3.50 6.59
C GLY A 152 3.21 -4.04 6.59
N VAL A 153 4.24 -3.19 6.65
CA VAL A 153 5.63 -3.64 6.79
C VAL A 153 5.86 -4.31 8.15
N ILE A 154 5.32 -3.74 9.24
CA ILE A 154 5.45 -4.32 10.58
C ILE A 154 4.77 -5.69 10.64
N ASP A 155 3.55 -5.79 10.12
CA ASP A 155 2.80 -7.03 10.00
C ASP A 155 3.59 -8.08 9.19
N ALA A 156 4.04 -7.73 7.99
CA ALA A 156 4.77 -8.64 7.11
C ALA A 156 6.08 -9.14 7.74
N VAL A 157 6.89 -8.25 8.33
CA VAL A 157 8.15 -8.64 8.97
C VAL A 157 7.89 -9.53 10.18
N THR A 158 6.94 -9.16 11.04
CA THR A 158 6.60 -9.94 12.23
C THR A 158 6.05 -11.31 11.84
N SER A 159 5.19 -11.36 10.82
CA SER A 159 4.64 -12.60 10.27
C SER A 159 5.73 -13.50 9.70
N ILE A 160 6.64 -12.96 8.87
CA ILE A 160 7.76 -13.74 8.33
C ILE A 160 8.59 -14.36 9.44
N ILE A 161 8.97 -13.58 10.46
CA ILE A 161 9.77 -14.09 11.60
C ILE A 161 8.99 -15.17 12.34
N SER A 162 7.73 -14.89 12.68
CA SER A 162 6.90 -15.78 13.49
C SER A 162 6.59 -17.10 12.80
N TYR A 163 6.18 -17.05 11.53
CA TYR A 163 5.91 -18.23 10.73
C TYR A 163 7.19 -19.00 10.39
N SER A 164 8.34 -18.33 10.22
CA SER A 164 9.62 -19.02 10.06
C SER A 164 9.97 -19.83 11.32
N ILE A 165 9.78 -19.27 12.52
CA ILE A 165 10.00 -19.98 13.78
C ILE A 165 9.02 -21.17 13.91
N LEU A 166 7.74 -20.96 13.60
CA LEU A 166 6.73 -22.02 13.63
C LEU A 166 7.08 -23.15 12.65
N LEU A 167 7.42 -22.81 11.41
CA LEU A 167 7.82 -23.77 10.37
C LEU A 167 9.08 -24.53 10.79
N TRP A 168 10.06 -23.85 11.38
CA TRP A 168 11.26 -24.48 11.91
C TRP A 168 10.93 -25.50 13.00
N GLY A 169 10.00 -25.20 13.91
CA GLY A 169 9.59 -26.15 14.95
C GLY A 169 8.86 -27.39 14.43
N LEU A 170 8.22 -27.30 13.26
CA LEU A 170 7.45 -28.41 12.66
C LEU A 170 8.20 -29.17 11.57
N ALA A 171 9.23 -28.56 10.97
CA ALA A 171 9.92 -29.14 9.81
C ALA A 171 10.83 -30.29 10.24
N GLY A 172 10.38 -31.52 10.01
CA GLY A 172 11.19 -32.72 10.21
C GLY A 172 12.36 -32.85 9.22
N PRO A 173 13.30 -33.78 9.48
CA PRO A 173 14.35 -34.12 8.55
C PRO A 173 13.75 -34.75 7.27
N MET A 174 14.27 -34.36 6.12
CA MET A 174 13.84 -34.88 4.82
C MET A 174 15.05 -35.39 4.05
N MET A 175 14.92 -36.59 3.48
CA MET A 175 15.94 -37.15 2.61
C MET A 175 15.81 -36.55 1.21
N VAL A 176 16.87 -35.88 0.76
CA VAL A 176 16.94 -35.25 -0.57
C VAL A 176 18.21 -35.73 -1.26
N PHE A 177 18.06 -36.38 -2.42
CA PHE A 177 19.17 -36.97 -3.20
C PHE A 177 20.11 -37.88 -2.36
N GLY A 178 19.54 -38.65 -1.42
CA GLY A 178 20.30 -39.55 -0.54
C GLY A 178 21.00 -38.87 0.65
N VAL A 179 20.92 -37.54 0.78
CA VAL A 179 21.42 -36.79 1.93
C VAL A 179 20.25 -36.41 2.83
N ASN A 180 20.36 -36.66 4.14
CA ASN A 180 19.34 -36.26 5.10
C ASN A 180 19.59 -34.82 5.54
N ILE A 181 18.72 -33.90 5.12
CA ILE A 181 18.84 -32.47 5.44
C ILE A 181 17.81 -32.13 6.52
N PRO A 182 18.22 -31.66 7.71
CA PRO A 182 17.29 -31.22 8.73
C PRO A 182 16.54 -29.97 8.25
N HIS A 183 15.23 -29.88 8.52
CA HIS A 183 14.39 -28.72 8.20
C HIS A 183 14.37 -28.32 6.71
N MET A 184 14.54 -29.27 5.78
CA MET A 184 14.61 -29.01 4.32
C MET A 184 13.48 -28.12 3.79
N MET A 185 12.25 -28.30 4.29
CA MET A 185 11.10 -27.47 3.87
C MET A 185 11.33 -25.98 4.09
N VAL A 186 12.04 -25.58 5.16
CA VAL A 186 12.35 -24.18 5.42
C VAL A 186 13.22 -23.61 4.31
N TYR A 187 14.30 -24.31 3.95
CA TYR A 187 15.22 -23.88 2.90
C TYR A 187 14.55 -23.79 1.54
N LEU A 188 13.68 -24.76 1.21
CA LEU A 188 12.91 -24.73 -0.04
C LEU A 188 11.99 -23.52 -0.13
N VAL A 189 11.27 -23.19 0.95
CA VAL A 189 10.39 -22.02 0.98
C VAL A 189 11.18 -20.73 0.79
N PHE A 190 12.32 -20.56 1.48
CA PHE A 190 13.15 -19.36 1.28
C PHE A 190 13.73 -19.26 -0.13
N ALA A 191 14.22 -20.38 -0.68
CA ALA A 191 14.71 -20.41 -2.06
C ALA A 191 13.61 -20.02 -3.06
N TYR A 192 12.41 -20.57 -2.88
CA TYR A 192 11.23 -20.25 -3.68
C TYR A 192 10.86 -18.76 -3.58
N VAL A 193 10.83 -18.19 -2.37
CA VAL A 193 10.53 -16.76 -2.15
C VAL A 193 11.56 -15.86 -2.84
N ILE A 194 12.85 -16.18 -2.76
CA ILE A 194 13.90 -15.38 -3.42
C ILE A 194 13.74 -15.44 -4.95
N LEU A 195 13.54 -16.64 -5.50
CA LEU A 195 13.38 -16.84 -6.94
C LEU A 195 12.13 -16.11 -7.47
N THR A 196 10.99 -16.30 -6.81
CA THR A 196 9.73 -15.65 -7.19
C THR A 196 9.80 -14.15 -7.05
N THR A 197 10.45 -13.63 -6.00
CA THR A 197 10.67 -12.18 -5.83
C THR A 197 11.51 -11.62 -6.97
N PHE A 198 12.58 -12.30 -7.37
CA PHE A 198 13.42 -11.88 -8.50
C PHE A 198 12.63 -11.84 -9.81
N ILE A 199 11.84 -12.88 -10.09
CA ILE A 199 10.97 -12.95 -11.27
C ILE A 199 9.94 -11.81 -11.23
N ALA A 200 9.27 -11.60 -10.10
CA ALA A 200 8.28 -10.54 -9.91
C ALA A 200 8.86 -9.14 -10.16
N PHE A 201 10.06 -8.84 -9.63
CA PHE A 201 10.74 -7.57 -9.90
C PHE A 201 11.07 -7.39 -11.39
N ARG A 202 11.53 -8.46 -12.05
CA ARG A 202 11.88 -8.41 -13.47
C ARG A 202 10.65 -8.20 -14.35
N LEU A 203 9.53 -8.81 -14.02
CA LEU A 203 8.25 -8.65 -14.72
C LEU A 203 7.58 -7.29 -14.42
N GLY A 204 7.67 -6.78 -13.19
CA GLY A 204 7.02 -5.54 -12.76
C GLY A 204 7.67 -4.25 -13.28
N ARG A 205 8.99 -4.23 -13.51
CA ARG A 205 9.71 -3.04 -14.00
C ARG A 205 9.09 -2.37 -15.24
N PRO A 206 8.78 -3.08 -16.34
CA PRO A 206 8.17 -2.45 -17.52
C PRO A 206 6.75 -1.93 -17.27
N LEU A 207 5.98 -2.52 -16.34
CA LEU A 207 4.63 -2.04 -16.02
C LEU A 207 4.65 -0.63 -15.44
N ILE A 208 5.68 -0.26 -14.68
CA ILE A 208 5.81 1.09 -14.12
C ILE A 208 5.88 2.13 -15.26
N ALA A 209 6.69 1.87 -16.28
CA ALA A 209 6.82 2.77 -17.43
C ALA A 209 5.50 2.89 -18.21
N LEU A 210 4.77 1.78 -18.39
CA LEU A 210 3.47 1.78 -19.08
C LEU A 210 2.36 2.48 -18.29
N ASN A 211 2.34 2.34 -16.96
CA ASN A 211 1.41 3.07 -16.10
C ASN A 211 1.70 4.58 -16.14
N PHE A 212 2.97 4.97 -16.06
CA PHE A 212 3.35 6.37 -16.19
C PHE A 212 2.99 6.94 -17.58
N ALA A 213 3.20 6.17 -18.64
CA ALA A 213 2.75 6.54 -19.98
C ALA A 213 1.22 6.66 -20.05
N ASN A 214 0.48 5.78 -19.37
CA ASN A 214 -0.98 5.82 -19.30
C ASN A 214 -1.48 7.13 -18.66
N GLU A 215 -0.94 7.49 -17.49
CA GLU A 215 -1.27 8.73 -16.79
C GLU A 215 -0.96 9.96 -17.66
N ARG A 216 0.24 9.99 -18.27
CA ARG A 216 0.65 11.09 -19.15
C ARG A 216 -0.27 11.23 -20.37
N LEU A 217 -0.62 10.12 -21.02
CA LEU A 217 -1.51 10.12 -22.19
C LEU A 217 -2.92 10.60 -21.83
N ASN A 218 -3.47 10.15 -20.70
CA ASN A 218 -4.76 10.62 -20.18
C ASN A 218 -4.74 12.10 -19.82
N ALA A 219 -3.66 12.57 -19.19
CA ALA A 219 -3.48 13.99 -18.85
C ALA A 219 -3.43 14.86 -20.12
N ASN A 220 -2.68 14.46 -21.15
CA ASN A 220 -2.62 15.18 -22.43
C ASN A 220 -3.99 15.24 -23.12
N TYR A 221 -4.73 14.13 -23.11
CA TYR A 221 -6.08 14.07 -23.68
C TYR A 221 -7.04 15.01 -22.94
N ARG A 222 -7.05 14.97 -21.60
CA ARG A 222 -7.84 15.87 -20.76
C ARG A 222 -7.47 17.34 -21.00
N TYR A 223 -6.18 17.66 -21.07
CA TYR A 223 -5.71 19.01 -21.37
C TYR A 223 -6.24 19.50 -22.73
N SER A 224 -6.19 18.64 -23.76
CA SER A 224 -6.69 18.99 -25.11
C SER A 224 -8.18 19.30 -25.11
N LEU A 225 -8.98 18.55 -24.33
CA LEU A 225 -10.42 18.84 -24.16
C LEU A 225 -10.67 20.18 -23.47
N ILE A 226 -9.91 20.51 -22.43
CA ILE A 226 -10.01 21.81 -21.74
C ILE A 226 -9.63 22.95 -22.70
N ARG A 227 -8.54 22.79 -23.45
CA ARG A 227 -8.08 23.76 -24.47
C ARG A 227 -9.17 24.02 -25.52
N ILE A 228 -9.84 22.99 -26.03
CA ILE A 228 -10.92 23.16 -27.01
C ILE A 228 -12.04 24.03 -26.44
N LYS A 229 -12.38 23.86 -25.15
CA LYS A 229 -13.37 24.71 -24.48
C LYS A 229 -12.89 26.15 -24.33
N GLU A 230 -11.63 26.38 -23.97
CA GLU A 230 -11.05 27.72 -23.81
C GLU A 230 -10.97 28.51 -25.13
N TYR A 231 -10.66 27.83 -26.24
CA TYR A 231 -10.52 28.43 -27.57
C TYR A 231 -11.73 28.19 -28.49
N ALA A 232 -12.89 27.88 -27.92
CA ALA A 232 -14.08 27.49 -28.68
C ALA A 232 -14.50 28.54 -29.72
N GLU A 233 -14.43 29.82 -29.38
CA GLU A 233 -14.78 30.93 -30.28
C GLU A 233 -13.83 31.00 -31.49
N SER A 234 -12.51 30.88 -31.25
CA SER A 234 -11.52 30.85 -32.34
C SER A 234 -11.71 29.62 -33.23
N ILE A 235 -11.97 28.45 -32.65
CA ILE A 235 -12.19 27.21 -33.40
C ILE A 235 -13.44 27.35 -34.29
N ALA A 236 -14.53 27.88 -33.75
CA ALA A 236 -15.77 28.10 -34.48
C ALA A 236 -15.62 29.15 -35.59
N PHE A 237 -14.89 30.24 -35.33
CA PHE A 237 -14.66 31.29 -36.31
C PHE A 237 -13.82 30.81 -37.51
N TYR A 238 -12.82 29.97 -37.26
CA TYR A 238 -11.95 29.41 -38.31
C TYR A 238 -12.41 28.05 -38.88
N ALA A 239 -13.58 27.54 -38.46
CA ALA A 239 -14.08 26.20 -38.83
C ALA A 239 -13.04 25.08 -38.61
N GLY A 240 -12.35 25.14 -37.47
CA GLY A 240 -11.22 24.27 -37.11
C GLY A 240 -11.60 22.91 -36.51
N GLU A 241 -12.89 22.59 -36.40
CA GLU A 241 -13.41 21.46 -35.61
C GLU A 241 -12.83 20.11 -36.08
N LYS A 242 -12.71 19.90 -37.40
CA LYS A 242 -12.19 18.66 -37.96
C LYS A 242 -10.73 18.40 -37.60
N VAL A 243 -9.92 19.46 -37.46
CA VAL A 243 -8.51 19.36 -37.09
C VAL A 243 -8.38 18.99 -35.62
N GLU A 244 -9.10 19.68 -34.74
CA GLU A 244 -9.10 19.40 -33.30
C GLU A 244 -9.71 18.01 -33.00
N GLN A 245 -10.77 17.61 -33.72
CA GLN A 245 -11.35 16.26 -33.62
C GLN A 245 -10.34 15.16 -33.99
N ASN A 246 -9.59 15.33 -35.08
CA ASN A 246 -8.55 14.37 -35.48
C ASN A 246 -7.43 14.28 -34.45
N LEU A 247 -7.05 15.40 -33.82
CA LEU A 247 -6.08 15.42 -32.74
C LEU A 247 -6.57 14.61 -31.53
N LEU A 248 -7.83 14.81 -31.10
CA LEU A 248 -8.43 14.04 -30.01
C LEU A 248 -8.47 12.55 -30.32
N TYR A 249 -8.89 12.16 -31.53
CA TYR A 249 -8.89 10.75 -31.94
C TYR A 249 -7.50 10.13 -31.92
N ARG A 250 -6.46 10.86 -32.37
CA ARG A 250 -5.08 10.37 -32.33
C ARG A 250 -4.61 10.14 -30.90
N GLN A 251 -4.90 11.08 -29.99
CA GLN A 251 -4.53 10.95 -28.58
C GLN A 251 -5.28 9.80 -27.90
N PHE A 252 -6.57 9.64 -28.16
CA PHE A 252 -7.36 8.53 -27.63
C PHE A 252 -6.88 7.18 -28.14
N ARG A 253 -6.54 7.05 -29.43
CA ARG A 253 -5.93 5.83 -29.97
C ARG A 253 -4.61 5.48 -29.28
N ALA A 254 -3.78 6.47 -28.94
CA ALA A 254 -2.55 6.23 -28.19
C ALA A 254 -2.82 5.72 -26.76
N ILE A 255 -3.86 6.23 -26.09
CA ILE A 255 -4.31 5.71 -24.78
C ILE A 255 -4.70 4.22 -24.91
N ILE A 256 -5.53 3.89 -25.90
CA ILE A 256 -5.99 2.51 -26.12
C ILE A 256 -4.83 1.57 -26.47
N ALA A 257 -3.88 2.01 -27.30
CA ALA A 257 -2.68 1.23 -27.60
C ALA A 257 -1.87 0.91 -26.33
N ASN A 258 -1.64 1.91 -25.49
CA ASN A 258 -0.95 1.71 -24.21
C ASN A 258 -1.74 0.82 -23.22
N MET A 259 -3.08 0.87 -23.25
CA MET A 259 -3.93 -0.05 -22.47
C MET A 259 -3.79 -1.49 -22.95
N TRP A 260 -3.75 -1.73 -24.26
CA TRP A 260 -3.50 -3.07 -24.80
C TRP A 260 -2.09 -3.58 -24.45
N ASP A 261 -1.07 -2.72 -24.50
CA ASP A 261 0.28 -3.07 -24.06
C ASP A 261 0.32 -3.49 -22.58
N LEU A 262 -0.42 -2.78 -21.71
CA LEU A 262 -0.58 -3.15 -20.31
C LEU A 262 -1.24 -4.53 -20.15
N VAL A 263 -2.34 -4.79 -20.85
CA VAL A 263 -3.05 -6.07 -20.80
C VAL A 263 -2.16 -7.21 -21.29
N PHE A 264 -1.51 -7.06 -22.45
CA PHE A 264 -0.62 -8.09 -23.00
C PHE A 264 0.55 -8.39 -22.08
N ARG A 265 1.13 -7.36 -21.44
CA ARG A 265 2.18 -7.52 -20.43
C ARG A 265 1.67 -8.24 -19.17
N MET A 266 0.47 -7.90 -18.68
CA MET A 266 -0.14 -8.59 -17.55
C MET A 266 -0.40 -10.06 -17.85
N LEU A 267 -0.95 -10.38 -19.02
CA LEU A 267 -1.22 -11.77 -19.43
C LEU A 267 0.07 -12.59 -19.55
N ASN A 268 1.11 -12.05 -20.19
CA ASN A 268 2.40 -12.72 -20.28
C ASN A 268 3.07 -12.91 -18.89
N SER A 269 2.83 -12.00 -17.94
CA SER A 269 3.32 -12.17 -16.58
C SER A 269 2.58 -13.25 -15.79
N GLN A 270 1.30 -13.52 -16.10
CA GLN A 270 0.53 -14.62 -15.49
C GLN A 270 0.86 -15.99 -16.09
N ALA A 271 1.26 -16.04 -17.36
CA ALA A 271 1.64 -17.28 -18.04
C ALA A 271 3.05 -17.80 -17.68
N SER A 272 3.85 -17.01 -16.96
CA SER A 272 5.25 -17.33 -16.59
C SER A 272 5.47 -17.62 -15.09
N THR A 273 4.40 -17.58 -14.30
CA THR A 273 4.33 -18.03 -12.90
C THR A 273 3.65 -19.39 -12.81
#